data_AF-A0A4P8HHY5-F1
#
_entry.id   AF-A0A4P8HHY5-F1
#
_cell.length_a   1.000
_cell.length_b   1.000
_cell.length_c   1.000
_cell.angle_alpha   90.00
_cell.angle_beta   90.00
_cell.angle_gamma   90.00
#
_symmetry.space_group_name_H-M   'P 1'
#
loop_
_entity.id
_entity.type
_entity.pdbx_description
1 polymer ?
#
loop_
_entity_poly.entity_id
_entity_poly.type
_entity_poly.pdbx_seq_one_letter_code
_entity_poly.pdbx_strand_id
1 'polypeptide(L)'
;MNVATHFPRLGMPRLTRKHLVMLTIGSVLLVGIASAGTTGDEFKELYDNAKDWANGYLGRVIAMLSFLLGAGWSAAKQNMMPVIFGLILAIIISIGPALLEKVLSAVV
;
A
#
# COMPACT_ATOMS: atom_id res chain seq x y z
N MET A 1 4.52 -53.22 -24.91
CA MET A 1 4.93 -52.18 -25.87
C MET A 1 4.73 -50.83 -25.19
N ASN A 2 5.80 -50.05 -25.12
CA ASN A 2 5.99 -48.90 -24.22
C ASN A 2 5.39 -47.63 -24.84
N VAL A 3 4.45 -46.96 -24.16
CA VAL A 3 3.83 -45.71 -24.62
C VAL A 3 4.72 -44.54 -24.21
N ALA A 4 5.55 -44.07 -25.14
CA ALA A 4 6.38 -42.90 -24.95
C ALA A 4 5.53 -41.62 -24.95
N THR A 5 5.58 -40.92 -23.83
CA THR A 5 4.98 -39.61 -23.56
C THR A 5 5.51 -38.56 -24.54
N HIS A 6 4.63 -38.04 -25.39
CA HIS A 6 4.94 -37.00 -26.35
C HIS A 6 4.95 -35.63 -25.65
N PHE A 7 6.10 -35.21 -25.10
CA PHE A 7 6.28 -33.84 -24.62
C PHE A 7 6.41 -32.91 -25.84
N PRO A 8 5.53 -31.91 -26.03
CA PRO A 8 5.72 -30.89 -27.06
C PRO A 8 6.96 -30.08 -26.70
N ARG A 9 7.99 -30.16 -27.55
CA ARG A 9 9.20 -29.36 -27.40
C ARG A 9 8.83 -27.90 -27.58
N LEU A 10 8.80 -27.15 -26.48
CA LEU A 10 8.71 -25.70 -26.51
C LEU A 10 9.93 -25.20 -27.29
N GLY A 11 9.72 -24.81 -28.55
CA GLY A 11 10.75 -24.25 -29.40
C GLY A 11 11.14 -22.89 -28.87
N MET A 12 12.05 -22.85 -27.90
CA MET A 12 12.60 -21.59 -27.42
C MET A 12 13.45 -21.00 -28.55
N PRO A 13 13.08 -19.84 -29.13
CA PRO A 13 13.92 -19.19 -30.12
C PRO A 13 15.26 -18.91 -29.45
N ARG A 14 16.37 -19.30 -30.10
CA ARG A 14 17.72 -19.04 -29.60
C ARG A 14 17.88 -17.53 -29.45
N LEU A 15 17.79 -17.04 -28.21
CA LEU A 15 17.95 -15.63 -27.85
C LEU A 15 19.34 -15.20 -28.30
N THR A 16 19.39 -14.63 -29.50
CA THR A 16 20.62 -14.20 -30.13
C THR A 16 21.08 -12.94 -29.43
N ARG A 17 22.39 -12.76 -29.22
CA ARG A 17 23.00 -11.60 -28.50
C ARG A 17 22.39 -10.24 -28.89
N LYS A 18 21.97 -10.08 -30.16
CA LYS A 18 21.28 -8.89 -30.67
C LYS A 18 19.93 -8.62 -29.99
N HIS A 19 19.11 -9.65 -29.76
CA HIS A 19 17.83 -9.53 -29.05
C HIS A 19 18.02 -9.17 -27.57
N LEU A 20 19.07 -9.72 -26.96
CA LEU A 20 19.42 -9.39 -25.57
C LEU A 20 19.83 -7.92 -25.46
N VAL A 21 20.69 -7.43 -26.37
CA VAL A 21 21.07 -6.01 -26.43
C VAL A 21 19.86 -5.11 -26.71
N MET A 22 18.94 -5.51 -27.58
CA MET A 22 17.75 -4.73 -27.90
C MET A 22 16.79 -4.63 -26.69
N LEU A 23 16.67 -5.70 -25.91
CA LEU A 23 15.87 -5.73 -24.69
C LEU A 23 16.50 -4.87 -23.59
N THR A 24 17.83 -4.89 -23.46
CA THR A 24 18.57 -4.03 -22.52
C THR A 24 18.49 -2.55 -22.89
N ILE A 25 18.56 -2.20 -24.18
CA ILE A 25 18.39 -0.81 -24.62
C ILE A 25 16.95 -0.35 -24.37
N GLY A 26 15.97 -1.21 -24.66
CA GLY A 26 14.56 -0.92 -24.37
C GLY A 26 14.29 -0.70 -22.89
N SER A 27 14.89 -1.49 -21.99
CA SER A 27 14.72 -1.30 -20.54
C SER A 27 15.41 -0.03 -20.02
N VAL A 28 16.58 0.34 -20.54
CA VAL A 28 17.28 1.59 -20.14
C VAL A 28 16.48 2.84 -20.54
N LEU A 29 15.79 2.82 -21.69
CA LEU A 29 14.92 3.94 -22.10
C LEU A 29 13.69 4.11 -21.19
N LEU A 30 13.20 3.01 -20.59
CA LEU A 30 12.12 3.04 -19.60
C LEU A 30 12.58 3.54 -18.22
N VAL A 31 13.89 3.54 -17.92
CA VAL A 31 14.44 4.07 -16.65
C VAL A 31 14.21 5.58 -16.54
N GLY A 32 14.20 6.32 -17.66
CA GLY A 32 13.94 7.78 -17.66
C GLY A 32 12.50 8.16 -17.29
N ILE A 33 11.56 7.20 -17.30
CA ILE A 33 10.17 7.38 -16.86
C ILE A 33 10.01 7.00 -15.38
N ALA A 34 11.01 6.34 -14.80
CA ALA A 34 11.12 6.17 -13.36
C ALA A 34 11.77 7.43 -12.75
N SER A 35 11.11 8.59 -12.90
CA SER A 35 11.38 9.75 -12.06
C SER A 35 10.84 9.43 -10.66
N ALA A 36 11.67 8.84 -9.81
CA ALA A 36 11.46 8.91 -8.38
C ALA A 36 11.56 10.39 -8.01
N GLY A 37 10.41 11.07 -7.93
CA GLY A 37 10.31 12.51 -7.71
C GLY A 37 11.06 12.92 -6.46
N THR A 38 12.24 13.51 -6.64
CA THR A 38 13.05 14.11 -5.57
C THR A 38 12.67 15.56 -5.33
N THR A 39 11.76 16.12 -6.13
CA THR A 39 11.35 17.53 -6.06
C THR A 39 10.18 17.76 -5.10
N GLY A 40 9.61 16.70 -4.51
CA GLY A 40 8.67 16.79 -3.39
C GLY A 40 7.27 17.27 -3.75
N ASP A 41 7.10 18.09 -4.79
CA ASP A 41 5.83 18.69 -5.18
C ASP A 41 4.86 17.69 -5.82
N GLU A 42 5.32 16.69 -6.57
CA GLU A 42 4.41 15.73 -7.23
C GLU A 42 3.66 14.82 -6.24
N PHE A 43 4.23 14.55 -5.07
CA PHE A 43 3.58 13.78 -4.00
C PHE A 43 3.04 14.65 -2.88
N LYS A 44 3.33 15.96 -2.91
CA LYS A 44 2.86 16.92 -1.90
C LYS A 44 1.35 17.08 -1.93
N GLU A 45 0.76 17.23 -3.11
CA GLU A 45 -0.70 17.32 -3.24
C GLU A 45 -1.39 16.03 -2.75
N LEU A 46 -0.84 14.86 -3.08
CA LEU A 46 -1.36 13.58 -2.61
C LEU A 46 -1.22 13.44 -1.08
N TYR A 47 -0.09 13.89 -0.53
CA TYR A 47 0.16 13.90 0.92
C TYR A 47 -0.80 14.85 1.66
N ASP A 48 -0.99 16.07 1.16
CA ASP A 48 -1.86 17.07 1.75
C ASP A 48 -3.33 16.60 1.69
N ASN A 49 -3.77 15.99 0.59
CA ASN A 49 -5.09 15.37 0.48
C ASN A 49 -5.29 14.20 1.46
N ALA A 50 -4.31 13.31 1.59
CA ALA A 50 -4.39 12.20 2.55
C ALA A 50 -4.38 12.68 4.00
N LYS A 51 -3.62 13.74 4.29
CA LYS A 51 -3.57 14.42 5.59
C LYS A 51 -4.91 15.06 5.92
N ASP A 52 -5.55 15.71 4.95
CA ASP A 52 -6.87 16.31 5.13
C ASP A 52 -7.97 15.27 5.33
N TRP A 53 -7.87 14.10 4.69
CA TRP A 53 -8.79 12.99 4.98
C TRP A 53 -8.62 12.45 6.40
N ALA A 54 -7.37 12.28 6.84
CA ALA A 54 -7.08 11.73 8.15
C ALA A 54 -7.42 12.70 9.29
N ASN A 55 -7.20 14.00 9.11
CA ASN A 55 -7.53 15.04 10.11
C ASN A 55 -8.98 15.55 10.01
N GLY A 56 -9.60 15.41 8.84
CA GLY A 56 -10.94 15.89 8.54
C GLY A 56 -12.05 14.98 9.03
N TYR A 57 -13.27 15.23 8.53
CA TYR A 57 -14.47 14.47 8.91
C TYR A 57 -14.38 13.00 8.51
N LEU A 58 -13.63 12.66 7.46
CA LEU A 58 -13.44 11.27 7.03
C LEU A 58 -12.78 10.41 8.12
N GLY A 59 -11.64 10.85 8.64
CA GLY A 59 -10.94 10.16 9.74
C GLY A 59 -11.79 10.05 11.01
N ARG A 60 -12.55 11.11 11.35
CA ARG A 60 -13.46 11.11 12.49
C ARG A 60 -14.62 10.13 12.33
N VAL A 61 -15.21 10.06 11.13
CA VAL A 61 -16.28 9.10 10.83
C VAL A 61 -15.76 7.67 10.90
N ILE A 62 -14.57 7.40 10.36
CA ILE A 62 -13.94 6.07 10.45
C ILE A 62 -13.67 5.70 11.91
N ALA A 63 -13.15 6.63 12.73
CA ALA A 63 -12.94 6.40 14.16
C ALA A 63 -14.25 6.09 14.91
N MET A 64 -15.33 6.83 14.62
CA MET A 64 -16.65 6.56 15.19
C MET A 64 -17.20 5.21 14.74
N LEU A 65 -17.07 4.85 13.46
CA LEU A 65 -17.50 3.55 12.94
C LEU A 65 -16.71 2.41 13.56
N SER A 66 -15.39 2.54 13.70
CA SER A 66 -14.56 1.53 14.36
C SER A 66 -14.97 1.31 15.82
N PHE A 67 -15.29 2.39 16.54
CA PHE A 67 -15.82 2.28 17.89
C PHE A 67 -17.21 1.63 17.91
N LEU A 68 -18.12 2.04 17.04
CA LEU A 68 -19.47 1.50 16.95
C LEU A 68 -19.51 0.03 16.53
N LEU A 69 -18.63 -0.39 15.62
CA LEU A 69 -18.49 -1.79 15.22
C LEU A 69 -17.89 -2.63 16.35
N GLY A 70 -16.89 -2.12 17.07
CA GLY A 70 -16.35 -2.77 18.27
C GLY A 70 -17.38 -2.88 19.41
N ALA A 71 -18.16 -1.83 19.61
CA ALA A 71 -19.25 -1.78 20.59
C ALA A 71 -20.41 -2.73 20.22
N GLY A 72 -20.85 -2.72 18.96
CA GLY A 72 -21.90 -3.60 18.46
C GLY A 72 -21.53 -5.08 18.56
N TRP A 73 -20.29 -5.42 18.22
CA TRP A 73 -19.80 -6.79 18.35
C TRP A 73 -19.64 -7.25 19.81
N SER A 74 -19.26 -6.34 20.71
CA SER A 74 -19.17 -6.64 22.15
C SER A 74 -20.52 -6.89 22.79
N ALA A 75 -21.53 -6.11 22.43
CA ALA A 75 -22.90 -6.29 22.91
C ALA A 75 -23.44 -7.68 22.54
N ALA A 76 -23.10 -8.19 21.35
CA ALA A 76 -23.51 -9.51 20.88
C ALA A 76 -22.87 -10.67 21.66
N LYS A 77 -21.66 -10.51 22.20
CA LYS A 77 -20.92 -11.59 22.89
C LYS A 77 -20.82 -11.44 24.41
N GLN A 78 -21.49 -10.46 25.02
CA GLN A 78 -21.39 -10.14 26.47
C GLN A 78 -19.95 -10.01 27.00
N ASN A 79 -18.99 -9.75 26.11
CA ASN A 79 -17.58 -9.67 26.43
C ASN A 79 -17.10 -8.28 26.02
N MET A 80 -16.54 -7.51 26.96
CA MET A 80 -16.18 -6.09 26.75
C MET A 80 -14.88 -5.90 25.95
N MET A 81 -14.10 -6.96 25.76
CA MET A 81 -12.79 -6.90 25.11
C MET A 81 -12.80 -6.27 23.70
N PRO A 82 -13.78 -6.57 22.82
CA PRO A 82 -13.86 -5.96 21.48
C PRO A 82 -14.10 -4.44 21.51
N VAL A 83 -14.76 -3.90 22.55
CA VAL A 83 -14.95 -2.44 22.69
C VAL A 83 -13.63 -1.76 22.97
N ILE A 84 -12.81 -2.37 23.84
CA ILE A 84 -11.51 -1.82 24.21
C ILE A 84 -10.61 -1.74 22.97
N PHE A 85 -10.59 -2.78 22.14
CA PHE A 85 -9.85 -2.76 20.87
C PHE A 85 -10.40 -1.70 19.89
N GLY A 86 -11.73 -1.57 19.76
CA GLY A 86 -12.35 -0.53 18.93
C GLY A 86 -12.02 0.89 19.41
N LEU A 87 -11.97 1.10 20.72
CA LEU A 87 -11.60 2.37 21.34
C LEU A 87 -10.12 2.71 21.12
N ILE A 88 -9.22 1.76 21.35
CA ILE A 88 -7.78 1.95 21.12
C ILE A 88 -7.51 2.27 19.65
N LEU A 89 -8.16 1.55 18.72
CA LEU A 89 -8.02 1.80 17.29
C LEU A 89 -8.55 3.20 16.90
N ALA A 90 -9.69 3.63 17.46
CA ALA A 90 -10.21 4.97 17.25
C ALA A 90 -9.24 6.06 17.74
N ILE A 91 -8.59 5.85 18.89
CA ILE A 91 -7.59 6.78 19.45
C ILE A 91 -6.35 6.85 18.54
N ILE A 92 -5.85 5.70 18.07
CA ILE A 92 -4.69 5.65 17.18
C ILE A 92 -4.98 6.35 15.86
N ILE A 93 -6.16 6.15 15.28
CA ILE A 93 -6.56 6.85 14.03
C ILE A 93 -6.66 8.36 14.27
N SER A 94 -7.12 8.80 15.44
CA SER A 94 -7.22 10.22 15.77
C SER A 94 -5.87 10.91 16.01
N ILE A 95 -4.85 10.18 16.46
CA ILE A 95 -3.55 10.76 16.85
C ILE A 95 -2.44 10.42 15.83
N GLY A 96 -2.66 9.40 14.98
CA GLY A 96 -1.73 8.91 13.97
C GLY A 96 -1.15 9.98 13.04
N PRO A 97 -1.96 10.89 12.47
CA PRO A 97 -1.44 11.96 11.59
C PRO A 97 -0.45 12.88 12.31
N ALA A 98 -0.76 13.28 13.55
CA ALA A 98 0.09 14.15 14.35
C ALA A 98 1.41 13.47 14.77
N LEU A 99 1.39 12.15 15.00
CA LEU A 99 2.61 11.38 15.30
C LEU A 99 3.48 11.18 14.06
N LEU A 100 2.88 10.92 12.90
CA LEU A 100 3.61 10.77 11.64
C LEU A 100 4.33 12.06 11.26
N GLU A 101 3.69 13.21 11.42
CA GLU A 101 4.33 14.50 11.17
C GLU A 101 5.55 14.74 12.05
N LYS A 102 5.46 14.41 13.35
CA LYS A 102 6.57 14.58 14.29
C LYS A 102 7.77 13.69 14.01
N VAL A 103 7.53 12.46 13.54
CA VAL A 103 8.61 11.52 13.19
C VAL A 103 9.24 11.92 11.86
N LEU A 104 8.43 12.28 10.85
CA LEU A 104 8.94 12.63 9.53
C LEU A 104 9.65 14.00 9.53
N SER A 105 9.21 14.97 10.32
CA SER A 105 9.91 16.24 10.48
C SER A 105 11.23 16.12 11.24
N ALA A 106 11.42 15.05 12.03
CA ALA A 106 12.62 14.84 12.82
C ALA A 106 13.74 14.10 12.05
N VAL A 107 13.43 13.55 10.87
CA VAL A 107 14.37 12.78 10.03
C VAL A 107 15.00 13.64 8.92
N VAL A 108 14.51 14.87 8.73
CA VAL A 108 15.10 15.89 7.83
C VAL A 108 16.02 16.82 8.61
#